data_AF-A0A6P1DBU1-F1
#
_entry.id   AF-A0A6P1DBU1-F1
#
_cell.length_a   1.000
_cell.length_b   1.000
_cell.length_c   1.000
_cell.angle_alpha   90.00
_cell.angle_beta   90.00
_cell.angle_gamma   90.00
#
_symmetry.space_group_name_H-M   'P 1'
#
loop_
_entity.id
_entity.type
_entity.pdbx_description
1 polymer ?
#
loop_
_entity_poly.entity_id
_entity_poly.type
_entity_poly.pdbx_seq_one_letter_code
_entity_poly.pdbx_strand_id
1 'polypeptide(L)' 'MRQEGLWFHGGNLHQSRHYSLYLALQLEARYEGIPTPVYGMGPVHHLS' A
#
# COMPACT_ATOMS: atom_id res chain seq x y z
N MET A 1 8.45 9.11 31.65
CA MET A 1 9.24 10.01 30.77
C MET A 1 8.54 10.07 29.42
N ARG A 2 8.03 11.24 29.01
CA ARG A 2 7.41 11.43 27.69
C ARG A 2 8.30 12.40 26.92
N GLN A 3 9.09 11.89 25.98
CA GLN A 3 10.01 12.67 25.17
C GLN A 3 9.21 13.42 24.10
N GLU A 4 9.30 14.75 24.06
CA GLU A 4 8.75 15.55 22.96
C GLU A 4 9.46 15.21 21.65
N GLY A 5 8.70 15.00 20.58
CA GLY A 5 9.22 14.62 19.25
C GLY A 5 9.39 13.12 19.00
N LEU A 6 9.11 12.26 20.00
CA LEU A 6 9.06 10.82 19.76
C LEU A 6 7.72 10.45 19.10
N TRP A 7 7.67 10.62 17.78
CA TRP A 7 6.62 10.03 16.95
C TRP A 7 6.74 8.52 17.08
N PHE A 8 5.94 7.92 17.96
CA PHE A 8 5.68 6.50 17.83
C PHE A 8 5.06 6.31 16.45
N HIS A 9 5.67 5.48 15.60
CA HIS A 9 5.04 5.02 14.37
C HIS A 9 3.84 4.16 14.80
N GLY A 10 2.75 4.83 15.18
CA GLY A 10 1.49 4.22 15.64
C GLY A 10 0.72 3.54 14.51
N GLY A 11 1.37 3.34 13.36
CA GLY A 11 0.87 2.54 12.26
C GLY A 11 1.29 1.08 12.43
N ASN A 12 0.43 0.17 12.02
CA ASN A 12 0.71 -1.26 12.01
C ASN A 12 1.93 -1.54 11.11
N LEU A 13 3.10 -1.76 11.70
CA LEU A 13 4.37 -2.01 11.00
C LEU A 13 4.27 -3.11 9.94
N HIS A 14 3.43 -4.12 10.18
CA HIS A 14 3.14 -5.16 9.21
C HIS A 14 2.47 -4.60 7.95
N GLN A 15 1.52 -3.67 8.10
CA GLN A 15 0.88 -3.01 6.97
C GLN A 15 1.87 -2.14 6.20
N SER A 16 2.72 -1.39 6.89
CA SER A 16 3.78 -0.61 6.23
C SER A 16 4.70 -1.51 5.40
N ARG A 17 5.12 -2.67 5.94
CA ARG A 17 5.92 -3.67 5.22
C ARG A 17 5.17 -4.26 4.02
N HIS A 18 3.92 -4.65 4.23
CA HIS A 18 3.07 -5.26 3.21
C HIS A 18 2.90 -4.32 2.01
N TYR A 19 2.47 -3.07 2.22
CA TYR A 19 2.27 -2.11 1.14
C TYR A 19 3.58 -1.71 0.44
N SER A 20 4.69 -1.58 1.17
CA SER A 20 5.99 -1.26 0.57
C SER A 20 6.45 -2.33 -0.44
N LEU A 21 6.19 -3.61 -0.14
CA LEU A 21 6.55 -4.71 -1.04
C LEU A 21 5.78 -4.64 -2.37
N TYR A 22 4.45 -4.49 -2.31
CA TYR A 22 3.65 -4.39 -3.54
C TYR A 22 4.00 -3.15 -4.36
N LEU A 23 4.27 -2.03 -3.68
CA LEU A 23 4.71 -0.81 -4.36
C LEU A 23 6.03 -1.01 -5.10
N ALA A 24 7.03 -1.65 -4.46
CA ALA A 24 8.31 -1.93 -5.11
C ALA A 24 8.15 -2.83 -6.35
N LEU A 25 7.33 -3.88 -6.26
CA LEU A 25 7.06 -4.78 -7.38
C LEU A 25 6.36 -4.06 -8.55
N GLN A 26 5.39 -3.18 -8.25
CA GLN A 26 4.71 -2.38 -9.28
C GLN A 26 5.67 -1.42 -9.99
N LEU A 27 6.60 -0.82 -9.25
CA LEU A 27 7.60 0.08 -9.83
C LEU A 27 8.55 -0.69 -10.74
N GLU A 28 9.07 -1.85 -10.30
CA GLU A 28 9.95 -2.69 -11.11
C GLU A 28 9.26 -3.14 -12.41
N ALA A 29 8.02 -3.63 -12.31
CA ALA A 29 7.23 -4.02 -13.49
C ALA A 29 7.09 -2.87 -14.51
N ARG A 30 6.95 -1.62 -14.06
CA ARG A 30 6.91 -0.45 -14.95
C ARG A 30 8.26 -0.18 -15.62
N TYR A 31 9.37 -0.39 -14.92
CA TYR A 31 10.71 -0.24 -15.49
C TYR A 31 11.03 -1.32 -16.53
N GLU A 32 10.58 -2.56 -16.29
CA GLU A 32 10.73 -3.67 -17.25
C GLU A 32 9.71 -3.63 -18.41
N GLY A 33 8.79 -2.67 -18.42
CA GLY A 33 7.74 -2.57 -19.44
C GLY A 33 6.66 -3.65 -19.34
N ILE A 34 6.57 -4.34 -18.21
CA ILE A 34 5.52 -5.30 -17.92
C ILE A 34 4.19 -4.54 -17.72
N PRO A 35 3.09 -4.93 -18.38
CA PRO A 35 1.79 -4.30 -18.17
C PRO A 35 1.36 -4.37 -16.69
N THR A 36 1.12 -3.21 -16.06
CA THR A 36 0.56 -3.11 -14.72
C THR A 36 -0.90 -2.64 -14.79
N PRO A 37 -1.88 -3.52 -15.09
CA PRO A 37 -3.28 -3.14 -15.21
C PRO A 37 -3.84 -2.68 -13.86
N VAL A 38 -4.52 -1.53 -13.85
CA VAL A 38 -5.28 -1.08 -12.68
C VAL A 38 -6.68 -1.67 -12.79
N TYR A 39 -6.97 -2.66 -11.97
CA TYR A 39 -8.32 -3.20 -11.86
C TYR A 39 -9.18 -2.19 -11.11
N GLY A 40 -10.18 -1.62 -11.81
CA GLY A 40 -11.13 -0.68 -11.23
C GLY A 40 -12.03 -1.33 -10.18
N MET A 41 -12.92 -0.52 -9.60
CA MET A 41 -13.91 -1.01 -8.65
C MET A 41 -14.90 -1.97 -9.33
N GLY A 42 -15.07 -3.17 -8.78
CA GLY A 42 -16.09 -4.11 -9.21
C GLY A 42 -17.52 -3.59 -8.96
N PRO A 43 -18.54 -4.23 -9.53
CA PRO A 43 -19.93 -3.84 -9.32
C PRO A 43 -20.29 -3.83 -7.81
N VAL A 44 -20.95 -2.77 -7.38
CA VAL A 44 -21.36 -2.56 -5.99
C VAL A 44 -22.69 -3.29 -5.77
N HIS A 45 -22.70 -4.34 -4.96
CA HIS A 45 -23.88 -5.21 -4.75
C HIS A 45 -24.68 -4.94 -3.46
N HIS A 46 -24.42 -3.83 -2.74
CA HIS A 46 -25.08 -3.53 -1.46
C HIS A 46 -26.30 -2.59 -1.57
N LEU A 47 -26.81 -2.35 -2.79
CA LEU A 47 -28.04 -1.61 -3.03
C LEU A 47 -29.20 -2.62 -3.06
N SER A 48 -29.71 -3.02 -1.90
CA SER A 48 -30.93 -3.83 -1.76
C SER A 48 -31.70 -3.38 -0.52
#